data_AF-A0A3B0VTZ0-F1
#
_entry.id   AF-A0A3B0VTZ0-F1
#
_cell.length_a   1.000
_cell.length_b   1.000
_cell.length_c   1.000
_cell.angle_alpha   90.00
_cell.angle_beta   90.00
_cell.angle_gamma   90.00
#
_symmetry.space_group_name_H-M   'P 1'
#
loop_
_entity.id
_entity.type
_entity.pdbx_description
1 polymer ?
#
loop_
_entity_poly.entity_id
_entity_poly.type
_entity_poly.pdbx_seq_one_letter_code
_entity_poly.pdbx_strand_id
1 'polypeptide(L)'
;MINYRLLSTVILFFALLAVIGFARLKIDTDVIHSLPTNEKAIADALDIFENHPVHDEIAIDITLNHDDLGTLIKCAGMVEKDLKKSGLFAEVGMTKISSLIPELALDITHNLPLLFSTAELHKSVAPLLTPTKIRTKVHRIFADLSAMDAIGQAKFIAADPLGLKNLI
;
A
#
# COMPACT_ATOMS: atom_id res chain seq x y z
N MET A 1 71.88 0.08 6.35
CA MET A 1 71.34 -1.28 6.30
C MET A 1 69.97 -1.25 6.96
N ILE A 2 68.90 -1.63 6.23
CA ILE A 2 67.53 -1.64 6.77
C ILE A 2 67.43 -2.70 7.87
N ASN A 3 66.87 -2.32 9.01
CA ASN A 3 66.70 -3.24 10.13
C ASN A 3 65.42 -4.06 9.91
N TYR A 4 65.54 -5.17 9.19
CA TYR A 4 64.43 -6.02 8.78
C TYR A 4 63.57 -6.54 9.95
N ARG A 5 64.14 -6.69 11.14
CA ARG A 5 63.41 -7.09 12.35
C ARG A 5 62.43 -6.00 12.80
N LEU A 6 62.88 -4.75 12.81
CA LEU A 6 62.04 -3.60 13.14
C LEU A 6 60.93 -3.44 12.10
N LEU A 7 61.28 -3.55 10.81
CA LEU A 7 60.33 -3.46 9.70
C LEU A 7 59.21 -4.51 9.82
N SER A 8 59.56 -5.77 10.06
CA SER A 8 58.56 -6.85 10.22
C SER A 8 57.62 -6.61 11.40
N THR A 9 58.13 -6.06 12.50
CA THR A 9 57.33 -5.76 13.70
C THR A 9 56.32 -4.65 13.42
N VAL A 10 56.75 -3.59 12.73
CA VAL A 10 55.89 -2.47 12.36
C VAL A 10 54.80 -2.93 11.38
N ILE A 11 55.15 -3.74 10.39
CA ILE A 11 54.17 -4.28 9.43
C ILE A 11 53.13 -5.16 10.15
N LEU A 12 53.56 -6.04 11.05
CA LEU A 12 52.66 -6.89 11.82
C LEU A 12 51.71 -6.04 12.69
N PHE A 13 52.24 -4.99 13.31
CA PHE A 13 51.45 -4.10 14.14
C PHE A 13 50.41 -3.32 13.34
N PHE A 14 50.78 -2.79 12.16
CA PHE A 14 49.84 -2.14 11.24
C PHE A 14 48.78 -3.10 10.73
N ALA A 15 49.15 -4.34 10.38
CA ALA A 15 48.22 -5.36 9.94
C ALA A 15 47.20 -5.70 11.06
N LEU A 16 47.67 -5.83 12.29
CA LEU A 16 46.80 -6.09 13.45
C LEU A 16 45.80 -4.94 13.69
N LEU A 17 46.29 -3.69 13.66
CA LEU A 17 45.43 -2.50 13.77
C LEU A 17 44.40 -2.42 12.64
N ALA A 18 44.79 -2.74 11.40
CA ALA A 18 43.88 -2.76 10.27
C ALA A 18 42.78 -3.81 10.45
N VAL A 19 43.13 -5.04 10.88
CA VAL A 19 42.16 -6.10 11.15
C VAL A 19 41.19 -5.70 12.26
N ILE A 20 41.69 -5.10 13.35
CA ILE A 20 40.83 -4.61 14.44
C ILE A 20 39.93 -3.48 13.94
N GLY A 21 40.45 -2.57 13.11
CA GLY A 21 39.68 -1.50 12.49
C GLY A 21 38.55 -2.02 11.61
N PHE A 22 38.84 -2.98 10.73
CA PHE A 22 37.84 -3.64 9.88
C PHE A 22 36.80 -4.41 10.71
N ALA A 23 37.22 -5.11 11.76
CA ALA A 23 36.31 -5.86 12.63
C ALA A 23 35.38 -4.95 13.45
N ARG A 24 35.80 -3.70 13.72
CA ARG A 24 35.00 -2.70 14.46
C ARG A 24 34.29 -1.68 13.58
N LEU A 25 34.51 -1.72 12.26
CA LEU A 25 33.88 -0.80 11.34
C LEU A 25 32.38 -1.13 11.25
N LYS A 26 31.56 -0.38 11.99
CA LYS A 26 30.11 -0.40 11.84
C LYS A 26 29.74 0.73 10.88
N ILE A 27 29.32 0.38 9.67
CA ILE A 27 28.76 1.35 8.72
C ILE A 27 27.34 1.60 9.18
N ASP A 28 27.09 2.80 9.69
CA ASP A 28 25.75 3.24 10.00
C ASP A 28 25.11 3.80 8.72
N THR A 29 24.03 3.17 8.26
CA THR A 29 23.33 3.53 7.03
C THR A 29 22.02 4.25 7.33
N ASP A 30 21.75 4.51 8.61
CA ASP A 30 20.54 5.18 9.05
C ASP A 30 20.69 6.71 8.95
N VAL A 31 20.17 7.26 7.85
CA VAL A 31 20.14 8.72 7.61
C VAL A 31 19.10 9.41 8.49
N ILE A 32 18.10 8.67 8.97
CA ILE A 32 16.93 9.21 9.68
C ILE A 32 17.35 9.69 11.07
N HIS A 33 18.22 8.94 11.76
CA HIS A 33 18.81 9.34 13.04
C HIS A 33 19.69 10.59 12.99
N SER A 34 20.07 11.05 11.80
CA SER A 34 20.88 12.27 11.60
C SER A 34 20.03 13.53 11.38
N LEU A 35 18.70 13.42 11.31
CA LEU A 35 17.81 14.55 11.06
C LEU A 35 17.62 15.41 12.33
N PRO A 36 17.57 16.75 12.21
CA PRO A 36 17.37 17.63 13.34
C PRO A 36 15.93 17.52 13.87
N THR A 37 15.76 16.80 14.96
CA THR A 37 14.47 16.57 15.66
C THR A 37 13.91 17.81 16.37
N ASN A 38 14.61 18.95 16.32
CA ASN A 38 14.17 20.19 16.96
C ASN A 38 13.06 20.92 16.17
N GLU A 39 12.75 20.48 14.95
CA GLU A 39 11.65 20.99 14.15
C GLU A 39 10.43 20.07 14.25
N LYS A 40 9.28 20.64 14.64
CA LYS A 40 8.03 19.90 14.85
C LYS A 40 7.59 19.08 13.63
N ALA A 41 7.75 19.63 12.42
CA ALA A 41 7.40 18.92 11.18
C ALA A 41 8.25 17.66 10.95
N ILE A 42 9.53 17.70 11.35
CA ILE A 42 10.45 16.56 11.23
C ILE A 42 10.12 15.53 12.31
N ALA A 43 9.86 15.96 13.55
CA ALA A 43 9.45 15.07 14.64
C ALA A 43 8.13 14.35 14.37
N ASP A 44 7.11 15.06 13.88
CA ASP A 44 5.81 14.48 13.54
C ASP A 44 5.94 13.51 12.34
N ALA A 45 6.79 13.83 11.36
CA ALA A 45 7.08 12.91 10.26
C ALA A 45 7.80 11.65 10.74
N LEU A 46 8.80 11.78 11.62
CA LEU A 46 9.52 10.66 12.22
C LEU A 46 8.60 9.73 13.01
N ASP A 47 7.64 10.27 13.76
CA ASP A 47 6.66 9.48 14.52
C ASP A 47 5.71 8.68 13.62
N ILE A 48 5.27 9.30 12.50
CA ILE A 48 4.51 8.59 11.46
C ILE A 48 5.37 7.50 10.86
N PHE A 49 6.62 7.82 10.49
CA PHE A 49 7.54 6.84 9.94
C PHE A 49 7.69 5.67 10.94
N GLU A 50 8.27 5.86 12.12
CA GLU A 50 8.55 4.77 13.10
C GLU A 50 7.38 3.82 13.36
N ASN A 51 6.14 4.32 13.34
CA ASN A 51 4.95 3.52 13.64
C ASN A 51 4.18 3.02 12.41
N HIS A 52 4.56 3.46 11.20
CA HIS A 52 3.84 3.09 9.97
C HIS A 52 4.57 1.94 9.24
N PRO A 53 3.88 0.86 8.84
CA PRO A 53 4.48 -0.29 8.15
C PRO A 53 5.02 0.01 6.73
N VAL A 54 5.01 1.27 6.29
CA VAL A 54 5.51 1.70 4.96
C VAL A 54 7.03 1.56 4.85
N HIS A 55 7.73 1.46 5.98
CA HIS A 55 9.20 1.31 6.03
C HIS A 55 9.76 0.10 5.29
N ASP A 56 8.98 -0.97 5.23
CA ASP A 56 9.42 -2.23 4.60
C ASP A 56 8.87 -2.39 3.17
N GLU A 57 8.29 -1.32 2.61
CA GLU A 57 7.69 -1.32 1.27
C GLU A 57 8.50 -0.48 0.29
N ILE A 58 8.70 -1.02 -0.92
CA ILE A 58 9.34 -0.29 -2.03
C ILE A 58 8.29 0.01 -3.09
N ALA A 59 8.04 1.29 -3.32
CA ALA A 59 7.21 1.75 -4.44
C ALA A 59 8.09 1.94 -5.68
N ILE A 60 7.74 1.25 -6.78
CA ILE A 60 8.39 1.42 -8.08
C ILE A 60 7.39 2.06 -9.03
N ASP A 61 7.67 3.31 -9.40
CA ASP A 61 6.91 4.01 -10.42
C ASP A 61 7.46 3.68 -11.81
N ILE A 62 6.57 3.31 -12.74
CA ILE A 62 6.88 2.99 -14.11
C ILE A 62 6.12 3.98 -14.98
N THR A 63 6.85 4.81 -15.72
CA THR A 63 6.28 5.83 -16.61
C THR A 63 6.73 5.59 -18.05
N LEU A 64 5.83 5.81 -19.00
CA LEU A 64 6.12 5.84 -20.43
C LEU A 64 5.94 7.26 -20.97
N ASN A 65 6.80 7.65 -21.91
CA ASN A 65 6.74 8.96 -22.57
C ASN A 65 5.59 9.10 -23.59
N HIS A 66 4.82 8.04 -23.80
CA HIS A 66 3.71 7.99 -24.74
C HIS A 66 2.55 7.21 -24.12
N ASP A 67 1.34 7.52 -24.56
CA ASP A 67 0.11 6.95 -24.01
C ASP A 67 -0.16 5.55 -24.60
N ASP A 68 0.57 4.56 -24.09
CA ASP A 68 0.38 3.13 -24.40
C ASP A 68 0.24 2.32 -23.12
N LEU A 69 -1.02 2.22 -22.66
CA LEU A 69 -1.41 1.42 -21.50
C LEU A 69 -1.00 -0.06 -21.65
N GLY A 70 -1.05 -0.61 -22.87
CA GLY A 70 -0.74 -2.02 -23.10
C GLY A 70 0.72 -2.33 -22.84
N THR A 71 1.62 -1.46 -23.27
CA THR A 71 3.05 -1.57 -22.98
C THR A 71 3.34 -1.33 -21.50
N LEU A 72 2.65 -0.38 -20.86
CA LEU A 72 2.82 -0.10 -19.44
C LEU A 72 2.50 -1.34 -18.57
N ILE A 73 1.37 -1.99 -18.85
CA ILE A 73 0.95 -3.21 -18.16
C ILE A 73 1.97 -4.34 -18.36
N LYS A 74 2.50 -4.51 -19.58
CA LYS A 74 3.53 -5.52 -19.86
C LYS A 74 4.81 -5.25 -19.07
N CYS A 75 5.30 -4.01 -19.07
CA CYS A 75 6.49 -3.62 -18.32
C CYS A 75 6.30 -3.85 -16.82
N ALA A 76 5.16 -3.42 -16.26
CA ALA A 76 4.83 -3.66 -14.86
C ALA A 76 4.84 -5.16 -14.52
N GLY A 77 4.22 -6.00 -15.36
CA GLY A 77 4.23 -7.45 -15.18
C GLY A 77 5.62 -8.09 -15.27
N MET A 78 6.52 -7.57 -16.11
CA MET A 78 7.90 -8.04 -16.19
C MET A 78 8.68 -7.69 -14.92
N VAL A 79 8.58 -6.44 -14.46
CA VAL A 79 9.22 -5.97 -13.22
C VAL A 79 8.71 -6.78 -12.02
N GLU A 80 7.39 -6.98 -11.90
CA GLU A 80 6.80 -7.79 -10.83
C GLU A 80 7.34 -9.22 -10.84
N LYS A 81 7.47 -9.85 -12.01
CA LYS A 81 8.00 -11.20 -12.16
C LYS A 81 9.46 -11.31 -11.74
N ASP A 82 10.28 -10.34 -12.12
CA ASP A 82 11.71 -10.34 -11.79
C ASP A 82 11.93 -10.08 -10.29
N LEU A 83 11.16 -9.17 -9.69
CA LEU A 83 11.17 -8.95 -8.24
C LEU A 83 10.72 -10.20 -7.47
N LYS A 84 9.67 -10.90 -7.92
CA LYS A 84 9.26 -12.19 -7.33
C LYS A 84 10.37 -13.24 -7.43
N LYS A 85 11.04 -13.31 -8.58
CA LYS A 85 12.14 -14.26 -8.82
C LYS A 85 13.38 -13.95 -7.97
N SER A 86 13.60 -12.70 -7.60
CA SER A 86 14.75 -12.30 -6.77
C SER A 86 14.73 -12.94 -5.38
N GLY A 87 13.55 -13.27 -4.85
CA GLY A 87 13.40 -13.82 -3.49
C GLY A 87 13.73 -12.83 -2.37
N LEU A 88 13.96 -11.55 -2.70
CA LEU A 88 14.29 -10.50 -1.74
C LEU A 88 13.05 -9.91 -1.04
N PHE A 89 11.86 -10.11 -1.60
CA PHE A 89 10.62 -9.51 -1.15
C PHE A 89 9.66 -10.57 -0.65
N ALA A 90 9.08 -10.35 0.52
CA ALA A 90 8.05 -11.25 1.08
C ALA A 90 6.76 -11.23 0.27
N GLU A 91 6.43 -10.07 -0.31
CA GLU A 91 5.27 -9.86 -1.17
C GLU A 91 5.62 -8.89 -2.30
N VAL A 92 5.09 -9.14 -3.50
CA VAL A 92 5.33 -8.31 -4.69
C VAL A 92 4.01 -8.18 -5.46
N GLY A 93 3.66 -6.94 -5.78
CA GLY A 93 2.42 -6.58 -6.47
C GLY A 93 1.26 -6.35 -5.50
N MET A 94 0.13 -5.92 -6.05
CA MET A 94 -1.07 -5.55 -5.28
C MET A 94 -2.11 -6.67 -5.18
N THR A 95 -1.80 -7.90 -5.60
CA THR A 95 -2.81 -8.95 -5.79
C THR A 95 -3.63 -9.25 -4.52
N LYS A 96 -2.99 -9.29 -3.34
CA LYS A 96 -3.74 -9.48 -2.08
C LYS A 96 -4.61 -8.27 -1.77
N ILE A 97 -4.09 -7.06 -1.90
CA ILE A 97 -4.85 -5.82 -1.66
C ILE A 97 -6.01 -5.66 -2.65
N SER A 98 -5.81 -5.94 -3.93
CA SER A 98 -6.84 -5.91 -4.97
C SER A 98 -7.97 -6.92 -4.71
N SER A 99 -7.68 -8.04 -4.06
CA SER A 99 -8.73 -8.99 -3.65
C SER A 99 -9.50 -8.55 -2.40
N LEU A 100 -8.87 -7.77 -1.52
CA LEU A 100 -9.46 -7.29 -0.27
C LEU A 100 -10.44 -6.13 -0.48
N ILE A 101 -10.23 -5.28 -1.48
CA ILE A 101 -11.11 -4.11 -1.73
C ILE A 101 -12.57 -4.53 -2.06
N PRO A 102 -12.83 -5.46 -3.00
CA PRO A 102 -14.19 -5.94 -3.27
C PRO A 102 -14.82 -6.68 -2.08
N GLU A 103 -14.00 -7.42 -1.32
CA GLU A 103 -14.44 -8.19 -0.15
C GLU A 103 -14.86 -7.24 1.00
N LEU A 104 -14.05 -6.22 1.28
CA LEU A 104 -14.37 -5.16 2.23
C LEU A 104 -15.67 -4.43 1.84
N ALA A 105 -15.83 -4.10 0.56
CA ALA A 105 -17.04 -3.46 0.08
C ALA A 105 -18.31 -4.33 0.25
N LEU A 106 -18.17 -5.66 0.23
CA LEU A 106 -19.26 -6.59 0.52
C LEU A 106 -19.51 -6.73 2.03
N ASP A 107 -18.46 -6.75 2.85
CA ASP A 107 -18.59 -6.79 4.31
C ASP A 107 -19.23 -5.53 4.88
N ILE A 108 -18.92 -4.36 4.32
CA ILE A 108 -19.60 -3.09 4.64
C ILE A 108 -21.10 -3.21 4.33
N THR A 109 -21.47 -3.80 3.19
CA THR A 109 -22.88 -4.02 2.84
C THR A 109 -23.58 -5.03 3.76
N HIS A 110 -22.85 -6.00 4.31
CA HIS A 110 -23.42 -6.96 5.26
C HIS A 110 -23.70 -6.33 6.63
N ASN A 111 -22.81 -5.43 7.08
CA ASN A 111 -22.89 -4.76 8.38
C ASN A 111 -23.56 -3.39 8.33
N LEU A 112 -24.14 -3.03 7.19
CA LEU A 112 -24.71 -1.72 6.92
C LEU A 112 -25.66 -1.17 8.00
N PRO A 113 -26.55 -1.99 8.61
CA PRO A 113 -27.43 -1.51 9.68
C PRO A 113 -26.70 -1.05 10.95
N LEU A 114 -25.50 -1.57 11.20
CA LEU A 114 -24.67 -1.20 12.36
C LEU A 114 -23.91 0.12 12.14
N LEU A 115 -23.81 0.57 10.89
CA LEU A 115 -23.07 1.77 10.52
C LEU A 115 -23.91 3.05 10.58
N PHE A 116 -25.24 2.94 10.72
CA PHE A 116 -26.12 4.09 10.87
C PHE A 116 -26.55 4.29 12.31
N SER A 117 -26.50 5.54 12.77
CA SER A 117 -27.21 5.95 13.97
C SER A 117 -28.73 5.90 13.76
N THR A 118 -29.49 5.83 14.86
CA THR A 118 -30.96 5.90 14.81
C THR A 118 -31.44 7.18 14.12
N ALA A 119 -30.75 8.30 14.32
CA ALA A 119 -31.08 9.57 13.67
C ALA A 119 -30.89 9.52 12.14
N GLU A 120 -29.82 8.88 11.66
CA GLU A 120 -29.55 8.72 10.22
C GLU A 120 -30.52 7.73 9.56
N LEU A 121 -30.93 6.67 10.28
CA LEU A 121 -31.97 5.76 9.79
C LEU A 121 -33.28 6.50 9.51
N HIS A 122 -33.70 7.38 10.41
CA HIS A 122 -34.93 8.15 10.23
C HIS A 122 -34.80 9.26 9.19
N LYS A 123 -33.67 9.97 9.17
CA LYS A 123 -33.50 11.15 8.31
C LYS A 123 -33.08 10.80 6.89
N SER A 124 -32.20 9.81 6.73
CA SER A 124 -31.53 9.51 5.46
C SER A 124 -32.04 8.22 4.82
N VAL A 125 -32.35 7.19 5.61
CA VAL A 125 -32.75 5.87 5.08
C VAL A 125 -34.27 5.75 4.90
N ALA A 126 -35.08 6.11 5.91
CA ALA A 126 -36.54 5.96 5.86
C ALA A 126 -37.22 6.64 4.65
N PRO A 127 -36.80 7.84 4.19
CA PRO A 127 -37.40 8.46 3.00
C PRO A 127 -37.16 7.67 1.70
N LEU A 128 -36.08 6.89 1.64
CA LEU A 128 -35.71 6.07 0.48
C LEU A 128 -36.50 4.76 0.41
N LEU A 129 -37.10 4.33 1.53
CA LEU A 129 -37.92 3.12 1.64
C LEU A 129 -39.38 3.33 1.22
N THR A 130 -39.70 4.46 0.59
CA THR A 130 -41.05 4.70 0.06
C THR A 130 -41.31 3.88 -1.20
N PRO A 131 -42.54 3.37 -1.43
CA PRO A 131 -42.84 2.50 -2.58
C PRO A 131 -42.47 3.12 -3.93
N THR A 132 -42.63 4.45 -4.07
CA THR A 132 -42.27 5.21 -5.26
C THR A 132 -40.76 5.21 -5.49
N LYS A 133 -39.96 5.52 -4.46
CA LYS A 133 -38.49 5.55 -4.54
C LYS A 133 -37.90 4.17 -4.84
N ILE A 134 -38.42 3.12 -4.20
CA ILE A 134 -38.03 1.74 -4.47
C ILE A 134 -38.29 1.38 -5.94
N ARG A 135 -39.50 1.65 -6.44
CA ARG A 135 -39.85 1.37 -7.83
C ARG A 135 -38.96 2.10 -8.83
N THR A 136 -38.67 3.39 -8.58
CA THR A 136 -37.75 4.16 -9.42
C THR A 136 -36.33 3.58 -9.40
N LYS A 137 -35.84 3.16 -8.23
CA LYS A 137 -34.51 2.56 -8.09
C LYS A 137 -34.40 1.22 -8.82
N VAL A 138 -35.41 0.36 -8.70
CA VAL A 138 -35.45 -0.94 -9.40
C VAL A 138 -35.47 -0.75 -10.91
N HIS A 139 -36.27 0.20 -11.44
CA HIS A 139 -36.25 0.50 -12.88
C HIS A 139 -34.88 0.99 -13.36
N ARG A 140 -34.18 1.79 -12.55
CA ARG A 140 -32.83 2.25 -12.85
C ARG A 140 -31.84 1.08 -12.89
N ILE A 141 -31.87 0.20 -11.90
CA ILE A 141 -31.02 -1.00 -11.87
C ILE A 141 -31.24 -1.87 -13.10
N PHE A 142 -32.48 -2.03 -13.55
CA PHE A 142 -32.77 -2.80 -14.76
C PHE A 142 -32.19 -2.15 -16.02
N ALA A 143 -32.28 -0.81 -16.13
CA ALA A 143 -31.66 -0.07 -17.22
C ALA A 143 -30.13 -0.17 -17.18
N ASP A 144 -29.53 -0.04 -16.00
CA ASP A 144 -28.08 -0.13 -15.79
C ASP A 144 -27.57 -1.54 -16.12
N LEU A 145 -28.24 -2.60 -15.65
CA LEU A 145 -27.91 -4.01 -15.96
C LEU A 145 -28.04 -4.38 -17.44
N SER A 146 -28.79 -3.59 -18.22
CA SER A 146 -28.92 -3.79 -19.66
C SER A 146 -27.74 -3.20 -20.45
N ALA A 147 -26.87 -2.43 -19.80
CA ALA A 147 -25.72 -1.78 -20.39
C ALA A 147 -24.42 -2.56 -20.11
N MET A 148 -23.44 -2.42 -21.00
CA MET A 148 -22.22 -3.26 -21.03
C MET A 148 -21.25 -2.98 -19.86
N ASP A 149 -21.40 -1.82 -19.24
CA ASP A 149 -20.72 -1.33 -18.02
C ASP A 149 -21.22 -2.00 -16.73
N ALA A 150 -22.33 -2.73 -16.76
CA ALA A 150 -22.84 -3.45 -15.60
C ALA A 150 -22.20 -4.83 -15.34
N ILE A 151 -21.31 -5.28 -16.22
CA ILE A 151 -20.56 -6.53 -16.03
C ILE A 151 -19.69 -6.39 -14.76
N GLY A 152 -20.03 -7.15 -13.72
CA GLY A 152 -19.36 -7.12 -12.41
C GLY A 152 -20.12 -6.40 -11.30
N GLN A 153 -21.17 -5.62 -11.62
CA GLN A 153 -21.97 -4.88 -10.62
C GLN A 153 -23.05 -5.73 -9.95
N ALA A 154 -23.42 -6.87 -10.54
CA ALA A 154 -24.52 -7.72 -10.07
C ALA A 154 -24.39 -8.15 -8.60
N LYS A 155 -23.17 -8.53 -8.17
CA LYS A 155 -22.91 -8.96 -6.78
C LYS A 155 -23.10 -7.80 -5.79
N PHE A 156 -22.70 -6.59 -6.16
CA PHE A 156 -22.88 -5.39 -5.33
C PHE A 156 -24.34 -4.92 -5.29
N ILE A 157 -25.05 -5.00 -6.41
CA ILE A 157 -26.48 -4.68 -6.49
C ILE A 157 -27.30 -5.67 -5.66
N ALA A 158 -26.96 -6.96 -5.68
CA ALA A 158 -27.62 -7.97 -4.87
C ALA A 158 -27.39 -7.74 -3.37
N ALA A 159 -26.19 -7.30 -2.98
CA ALA A 159 -25.85 -7.01 -1.60
C ALA A 159 -26.48 -5.71 -1.08
N ASP A 160 -26.62 -4.69 -1.92
CA ASP A 160 -27.23 -3.41 -1.58
C ASP A 160 -28.07 -2.84 -2.75
N PRO A 161 -29.32 -3.30 -2.92
CA PRO A 161 -30.17 -2.92 -4.05
C PRO A 161 -30.64 -1.46 -3.97
N LEU A 162 -30.58 -0.85 -2.79
CA LEU A 162 -30.97 0.55 -2.61
C LEU A 162 -29.76 1.51 -2.70
N GLY A 163 -28.53 0.98 -2.63
CA GLY A 163 -27.30 1.78 -2.64
C GLY A 163 -27.12 2.56 -1.35
N LEU A 164 -27.60 2.03 -0.22
CA LEU A 164 -27.52 2.65 1.09
C LEU A 164 -26.08 2.83 1.57
N LYS A 165 -25.12 2.02 1.08
CA LYS A 165 -23.69 2.17 1.39
C LYS A 165 -23.11 3.53 0.96
N ASN A 166 -23.75 4.20 0.00
CA ASN A 166 -23.32 5.52 -0.48
C ASN A 166 -23.74 6.67 0.46
N LEU A 167 -24.45 6.37 1.55
CA LEU A 167 -24.89 7.35 2.54
C LEU A 167 -23.94 7.43 3.75
N ILE A 168 -22.90 6.61 3.76
CA ILE A 168 -21.90 6.44 4.84
C ILE A 168 -20.58 7.02 4.36
#